data_AF-A0AAU9U0S0-F1
#
_entry.id   AF-A0AAU9U0S0-F1
#
_cell.length_a   1.000
_cell.length_b   1.000
_cell.length_c   1.000
_cell.angle_alpha   90.00
_cell.angle_beta   90.00
_cell.angle_gamma   90.00
#
_symmetry.space_group_name_H-M   'P 1'
#
loop_
_entity.id
_entity.type
_entity.pdbx_description
1 polymer ?
#
loop_
_entity_poly.entity_id
_entity_poly.type
_entity_poly.pdbx_seq_one_letter_code
_entity_poly.pdbx_strand_id
1 'polypeptide(L)'
;MIKIPPWTGGIEEEYETQHFGFGSQRLKISVRQMVEQKIRNGVKDMERYLQDSLDLNDKDKTTLTHSCDKLIRLYCERAGPSLDIVDEEIERVLKIPNNVLLPEDEVQLEQVSDEEYYKLREEVVSLRTRVERGALMEALLTAEEEELSSVEKVCETAKKDMEVLDLLQKNLESTDSVKTVLSEVHFLCASVPFINKNNQNDIFGE
;
A
#
# COMPACT_ATOMS: atom_id res chain seq x y z
N MET A 1 -10.45 -18.32 -50.96
CA MET A 1 -10.51 -17.90 -49.55
C MET A 1 -9.91 -16.52 -49.47
N ILE A 2 -10.44 -15.67 -48.59
CA ILE A 2 -9.93 -14.30 -48.45
C ILE A 2 -8.53 -14.41 -47.83
N LYS A 3 -7.55 -13.68 -48.38
CA LYS A 3 -6.20 -13.66 -47.80
C LYS A 3 -6.28 -12.94 -46.45
N ILE A 4 -5.82 -13.61 -45.41
CA ILE A 4 -5.75 -13.09 -44.04
C ILE A 4 -4.27 -12.90 -43.71
N PRO A 5 -3.83 -11.69 -43.33
CA PRO A 5 -2.46 -11.49 -42.87
C PRO A 5 -2.22 -12.27 -41.56
N PRO A 6 -1.01 -12.84 -41.35
CA PRO A 6 -0.68 -13.53 -40.12
C PRO A 6 -0.72 -12.55 -38.93
N TRP A 7 -1.27 -12.99 -37.81
CA TRP A 7 -1.27 -12.20 -36.58
C TRP A 7 0.16 -12.10 -36.04
N THR A 8 0.67 -10.88 -35.88
CA THR A 8 2.06 -10.63 -35.45
C THR A 8 2.19 -10.40 -33.94
N GLY A 9 1.13 -10.62 -33.17
CA GLY A 9 1.16 -10.48 -31.71
C GLY A 9 0.96 -9.06 -31.20
N GLY A 10 0.68 -8.08 -32.07
CA GLY A 10 0.19 -6.75 -31.66
C GLY A 10 1.22 -5.82 -31.01
N ILE A 11 2.52 -6.09 -31.13
CA ILE A 11 3.59 -5.27 -30.52
C ILE A 11 3.55 -3.80 -31.01
N GLU A 12 3.12 -3.59 -32.26
CA GLU A 12 3.02 -2.26 -32.87
C GLU A 12 1.74 -1.50 -32.48
N GLU A 13 0.78 -2.15 -31.82
CA GLU A 13 -0.55 -1.61 -31.47
C GLU A 13 -0.84 -1.77 -29.98
N GLU A 14 0.19 -1.89 -29.15
CA GLU A 14 0.05 -2.14 -27.71
C GLU A 14 -0.71 -0.99 -27.03
N TYR A 15 -0.42 0.25 -27.42
CA TYR A 15 -1.05 1.45 -26.88
C TYR A 15 -2.54 1.52 -27.22
N GLU A 16 -2.89 1.26 -28.48
CA GLU A 16 -4.27 1.13 -28.94
C GLU A 16 -4.99 -0.02 -28.24
N THR A 17 -4.30 -1.14 -28.04
CA THR A 17 -4.86 -2.33 -27.39
C THR A 17 -5.15 -2.07 -25.91
N GLN A 18 -4.31 -1.31 -25.22
CA GLN A 18 -4.58 -0.87 -23.85
C GLN A 18 -5.88 -0.07 -23.77
N HIS A 19 -6.06 0.89 -24.67
CA HIS A 19 -7.24 1.77 -24.66
C HIS A 19 -8.53 1.06 -25.08
N PHE A 20 -8.51 0.31 -26.18
CA PHE A 20 -9.73 -0.30 -26.75
C PHE A 20 -10.00 -1.72 -26.22
N GLY A 21 -9.03 -2.37 -25.57
CA GLY A 21 -9.10 -3.76 -25.13
C GLY A 21 -8.95 -4.79 -26.26
N PHE A 22 -8.74 -4.34 -27.51
CA PHE A 22 -8.45 -5.18 -28.66
C PHE A 22 -7.57 -4.44 -29.67
N GLY A 23 -6.71 -5.17 -30.37
CA GLY A 23 -5.85 -4.61 -31.43
C GLY A 23 -6.57 -4.49 -32.78
N SER A 24 -6.12 -3.54 -33.60
CA SER A 24 -6.63 -3.29 -34.94
C SER A 24 -6.46 -4.53 -35.84
N GLN A 25 -5.33 -5.24 -35.72
CA GLN A 25 -5.08 -6.48 -36.47
C GLN A 25 -6.15 -7.55 -36.21
N ARG A 26 -6.57 -7.73 -34.94
CA ARG A 26 -7.60 -8.71 -34.58
C ARG A 26 -8.94 -8.33 -35.20
N LEU A 27 -9.27 -7.04 -35.22
CA LEU A 27 -10.49 -6.55 -35.85
C LEU A 27 -10.47 -6.81 -37.37
N LYS A 28 -9.37 -6.50 -38.07
CA LYS A 28 -9.22 -6.78 -39.52
C LYS A 28 -9.43 -8.26 -39.84
N ILE A 29 -8.77 -9.14 -39.09
CA ILE A 29 -8.91 -10.59 -39.26
C ILE A 29 -10.38 -11.02 -39.05
N SER A 30 -11.02 -10.52 -38.00
CA SER A 30 -12.41 -10.84 -37.68
C SER A 30 -13.37 -10.36 -38.79
N VAL A 31 -13.18 -9.14 -39.30
CA VAL A 31 -13.99 -8.58 -40.40
C VAL A 31 -13.83 -9.42 -41.67
N ARG A 32 -12.61 -9.79 -42.04
CA ARG A 32 -12.35 -10.65 -43.22
C ARG A 32 -13.01 -12.02 -43.09
N GLN A 33 -12.90 -12.65 -41.92
CA GLN A 33 -13.56 -13.93 -41.64
C GLN A 33 -15.09 -13.81 -41.68
N MET A 34 -15.65 -12.75 -41.11
CA MET A 34 -17.08 -12.49 -41.11
C MET A 34 -17.61 -12.32 -42.55
N VAL A 35 -16.90 -11.57 -43.39
CA VAL A 35 -17.28 -11.37 -44.79
C VAL A 35 -17.20 -12.68 -45.58
N GLU A 36 -16.14 -13.46 -45.40
CA GLU A 36 -16.04 -14.80 -46.02
C GLU A 36 -17.19 -15.71 -45.60
N GLN A 37 -17.53 -15.72 -44.31
CA GLN A 37 -18.64 -16.51 -43.78
C GLN A 37 -19.98 -16.05 -44.36
N LYS A 38 -20.21 -14.75 -44.49
CA LYS A 38 -21.45 -14.19 -45.06
C LYS A 38 -21.59 -14.55 -46.54
N ILE A 39 -20.51 -14.45 -47.33
CA ILE A 39 -20.50 -14.88 -48.74
C ILE A 39 -20.83 -16.36 -48.83
N ARG A 40 -20.16 -17.20 -48.03
CA ARG A 40 -20.35 -18.64 -48.05
C ARG A 40 -21.77 -19.04 -47.68
N ASN A 41 -22.32 -18.46 -46.62
CA ASN A 41 -23.67 -18.75 -46.17
C ASN A 41 -24.69 -18.31 -47.22
N GLY A 42 -24.57 -17.09 -47.77
CA GLY A 42 -25.49 -16.61 -48.80
C GLY A 42 -25.51 -17.48 -50.05
N VAL A 43 -24.35 -17.93 -50.54
CA VAL A 43 -24.29 -18.82 -51.72
C VAL A 43 -24.81 -20.22 -51.40
N LYS A 44 -24.57 -20.74 -50.20
CA LYS A 44 -25.10 -22.06 -49.78
C LYS A 44 -26.60 -22.06 -49.55
N ASP A 45 -27.15 -20.97 -49.02
CA ASP A 45 -28.59 -20.82 -48.85
C ASP A 45 -29.27 -20.71 -50.22
N MET A 46 -28.65 -20.01 -51.17
CA MET A 46 -29.09 -20.01 -52.58
C MET A 46 -28.99 -21.41 -53.21
N GLU A 47 -27.89 -22.14 -53.00
CA GLU A 47 -27.73 -23.51 -53.49
C GLU A 47 -28.85 -24.43 -52.99
N ARG A 48 -29.12 -24.41 -51.68
CA ARG A 48 -30.20 -25.19 -51.06
C ARG A 48 -31.55 -24.83 -51.65
N TYR A 49 -31.85 -23.54 -51.74
CA TYR A 49 -33.11 -23.07 -52.31
C TYR A 49 -33.30 -23.52 -53.76
N LEU A 50 -32.25 -23.47 -54.58
CA LEU A 50 -32.29 -23.94 -55.97
C LEU A 50 -32.45 -25.47 -56.06
N GLN A 51 -31.83 -26.24 -55.16
CA GLN A 51 -32.00 -27.69 -55.11
C GLN A 51 -33.40 -28.11 -54.64
N ASP A 52 -34.02 -27.35 -53.75
CA ASP A 52 -35.36 -27.64 -53.23
C ASP A 52 -36.48 -27.19 -54.19
N SER A 53 -36.26 -26.11 -54.93
CA SER A 53 -37.25 -25.54 -55.86
C SER A 53 -37.23 -26.13 -57.27
N LEU A 54 -36.11 -26.71 -57.68
CA LEU A 54 -35.95 -27.36 -58.98
C LEU A 54 -35.83 -28.87 -58.79
N ASP A 55 -36.62 -29.63 -59.53
CA ASP A 55 -36.57 -31.11 -59.50
C ASP A 55 -35.35 -31.61 -60.30
N LEU A 56 -34.15 -31.41 -59.73
CA LEU A 56 -32.87 -31.67 -60.37
C LEU A 56 -32.47 -33.13 -60.23
N ASN A 57 -31.89 -33.71 -61.29
CA ASN A 57 -31.23 -35.01 -61.21
C ASN A 57 -29.89 -34.90 -60.44
N ASP A 58 -29.32 -36.04 -60.03
CA ASP A 58 -28.09 -36.07 -59.22
C ASP A 58 -26.86 -35.45 -59.93
N LYS A 59 -26.81 -35.52 -61.26
CA LYS A 59 -25.74 -34.91 -62.06
C LYS A 59 -25.86 -33.38 -62.11
N ASP A 60 -27.07 -32.85 -62.14
CA ASP A 60 -27.34 -31.41 -62.14
C ASP A 60 -27.13 -30.83 -60.74
N LYS A 61 -27.50 -31.57 -59.68
CA LYS A 61 -27.18 -31.21 -58.28
C LYS A 61 -25.67 -31.08 -58.06
N THR A 62 -24.88 -32.05 -58.50
CA THR A 62 -23.41 -32.01 -58.37
C THR A 62 -22.78 -30.87 -59.20
N THR A 63 -23.31 -30.61 -60.39
CA THR A 63 -22.87 -29.49 -61.24
C THR A 63 -23.21 -28.13 -60.61
N LEU A 64 -24.37 -28.01 -59.98
CA LEU A 64 -24.81 -26.83 -59.26
C LEU A 64 -23.91 -26.56 -58.04
N THR A 65 -23.62 -27.57 -57.22
CA THR A 65 -22.68 -27.44 -56.09
C THR A 65 -21.31 -26.98 -56.54
N HIS A 66 -20.78 -27.56 -57.62
CA HIS A 66 -19.49 -27.15 -58.17
C HIS A 66 -19.50 -25.69 -58.67
N SER A 67 -20.60 -25.26 -59.27
CA SER A 67 -20.79 -23.89 -59.75
C SER A 67 -20.91 -22.90 -58.59
N CYS A 68 -21.62 -23.25 -57.53
CA CYS A 68 -21.71 -22.47 -56.29
C CYS A 68 -20.35 -22.35 -55.58
N ASP A 69 -19.56 -23.43 -55.51
CA ASP A 69 -18.21 -23.39 -54.96
C ASP A 69 -17.27 -22.49 -55.77
N LYS A 70 -17.44 -22.46 -57.10
CA LYS A 70 -16.71 -21.53 -57.97
C LYS A 70 -17.15 -20.09 -57.73
N LEU A 71 -18.45 -19.88 -57.53
CA LEU A 71 -19.03 -18.57 -57.23
C LEU A 71 -18.50 -18.01 -55.90
N ILE A 72 -18.45 -18.83 -54.85
CA ILE A 72 -17.86 -18.46 -53.55
C ILE A 72 -16.41 -18.01 -53.73
N ARG A 73 -15.60 -18.77 -54.48
CA ARG A 73 -14.20 -18.41 -54.73
C ARG A 73 -14.08 -17.06 -55.43
N LEU A 74 -14.87 -16.83 -56.46
CA LEU A 74 -14.86 -15.58 -57.24
C LEU A 74 -15.26 -14.37 -56.37
N TYR A 75 -16.30 -14.50 -55.56
CA TYR A 75 -16.71 -13.42 -54.65
C TYR A 75 -15.66 -13.14 -53.58
N CYS A 76 -15.07 -14.17 -52.96
CA CYS A 76 -14.02 -13.98 -51.97
C CYS A 76 -12.76 -13.33 -52.58
N GLU A 77 -12.37 -13.72 -53.80
CA GLU A 77 -11.24 -13.11 -54.51
C GLU A 77 -11.55 -11.64 -54.86
N ARG A 78 -12.78 -11.35 -55.30
CA ARG A 78 -13.18 -9.99 -55.67
C ARG A 78 -13.37 -9.07 -54.47
N ALA A 79 -13.71 -9.61 -53.31
CA ALA A 79 -13.84 -8.86 -52.06
C ALA A 79 -12.50 -8.39 -51.49
N GLY A 80 -11.39 -9.06 -51.84
CA GLY A 80 -10.05 -8.75 -51.31
C GLY A 80 -9.67 -7.27 -51.37
N PRO A 81 -9.65 -6.63 -52.56
CA PRO A 81 -9.28 -5.22 -52.70
C PRO A 81 -10.17 -4.26 -51.90
N SER A 82 -11.46 -4.55 -51.80
CA SER A 82 -12.37 -3.74 -50.98
C SER A 82 -12.07 -3.89 -49.49
N LEU A 83 -11.68 -5.09 -49.05
CA LEU A 83 -11.28 -5.34 -47.67
C LEU A 83 -9.93 -4.73 -47.32
N ASP A 84 -9.03 -4.59 -48.30
CA ASP A 84 -7.76 -3.88 -48.10
C ASP A 84 -8.01 -2.40 -47.76
N ILE A 85 -8.96 -1.75 -48.46
CA ILE A 85 -9.38 -0.37 -48.14
C ILE A 85 -10.02 -0.30 -46.75
N VAL A 86 -10.87 -1.27 -46.40
CA VAL A 86 -11.49 -1.32 -45.06
C VAL A 86 -10.43 -1.49 -43.96
N ASP A 87 -9.39 -2.27 -44.21
CA ASP A 87 -8.29 -2.45 -43.26
C ASP A 87 -7.53 -1.13 -43.02
N GLU A 88 -7.30 -0.32 -44.06
CA GLU A 88 -6.68 1.01 -43.94
C GLU A 88 -7.56 1.98 -43.12
N GLU A 89 -8.88 1.93 -43.29
CA GLU A 89 -9.81 2.74 -42.50
C GLU A 89 -9.85 2.28 -41.03
N ILE A 90 -9.80 0.96 -40.79
CA ILE A 90 -9.71 0.40 -39.43
C ILE A 90 -8.45 0.91 -38.74
N GLU A 91 -7.30 0.90 -39.42
CA GLU A 91 -6.07 1.48 -38.88
C GLU A 91 -6.23 2.95 -38.56
N ARG A 92 -6.78 3.73 -39.49
CA ARG A 92 -6.93 5.17 -39.32
C ARG A 92 -7.82 5.53 -38.13
N VAL A 93 -8.89 4.78 -37.90
CA VAL A 93 -9.85 5.03 -36.82
C VAL A 93 -9.31 4.59 -35.46
N LEU A 94 -8.61 3.45 -35.41
CA LEU A 94 -8.13 2.90 -34.14
C LEU A 94 -6.77 3.42 -33.72
N LYS A 95 -5.99 4.00 -34.64
CA LYS A 95 -4.66 4.53 -34.32
C LYS A 95 -4.75 5.70 -33.37
N ILE A 96 -4.03 5.61 -32.26
CA ILE A 96 -3.85 6.73 -31.35
C ILE A 96 -2.69 7.58 -31.88
N PRO A 97 -2.87 8.89 -32.09
CA PRO A 97 -1.78 9.74 -32.53
C PRO A 97 -0.63 9.76 -31.51
N ASN A 98 0.61 9.67 -31.97
CA ASN A 98 1.80 9.65 -31.10
C ASN A 98 1.93 10.89 -30.18
N ASN A 99 1.23 11.98 -30.52
CA ASN A 99 1.22 13.22 -29.73
C ASN A 99 0.09 13.27 -28.69
N VAL A 100 -0.68 12.19 -28.54
CA VAL A 100 -1.78 12.07 -27.58
C VAL A 100 -1.40 11.06 -26.51
N LEU A 101 -1.38 11.53 -25.27
CA LEU A 101 -1.31 10.69 -24.08
C LEU A 101 -2.74 10.29 -23.69
N LEU A 102 -2.91 9.02 -23.35
CA LEU A 102 -4.14 8.51 -22.77
C LEU A 102 -4.33 9.07 -21.36
N PRO A 103 -5.59 9.23 -20.89
CA PRO A 103 -5.88 9.69 -19.53
C PRO A 103 -5.25 8.81 -18.45
N GLU A 104 -5.07 7.52 -18.74
CA GLU A 104 -4.43 6.54 -17.84
C GLU A 104 -2.94 6.85 -17.60
N ASP A 105 -2.31 7.56 -18.54
CA ASP A 105 -0.90 7.91 -18.53
C ASP A 105 -0.66 9.39 -18.17
N GLU A 106 -1.64 10.10 -17.61
CA GLU A 106 -1.45 11.49 -17.17
C GLU A 106 -0.27 11.64 -16.20
N VAL A 107 -0.01 10.62 -15.37
CA VAL A 107 1.15 10.58 -14.47
C VAL A 107 2.50 10.55 -15.19
N GLN A 108 2.52 10.18 -16.47
CA GLN A 108 3.72 10.20 -17.30
C GLN A 108 4.01 11.58 -17.91
N LEU A 109 3.12 12.57 -17.76
CA LEU A 109 3.37 13.96 -18.20
C LEU A 109 4.58 14.55 -17.47
N GLU A 110 4.69 14.25 -16.18
CA GLU A 110 5.84 14.60 -15.34
C GLU A 110 6.65 13.33 -15.07
N GLN A 111 7.58 13.03 -15.96
CA GLN A 111 8.48 11.88 -15.77
C GLN A 111 9.44 12.17 -14.63
N VAL A 112 9.31 11.40 -13.54
CA VAL A 112 10.28 11.38 -12.44
C VAL A 112 11.47 10.55 -12.90
N SER A 113 12.68 11.11 -12.81
CA SER A 113 13.89 10.34 -13.17
C SER A 113 14.15 9.22 -12.16
N ASP A 114 14.82 8.16 -12.58
CA ASP A 114 15.20 7.08 -11.67
C ASP A 114 16.02 7.62 -10.49
N GLU A 115 16.93 8.58 -10.73
CA GLU A 115 17.70 9.21 -9.66
C GLU A 115 16.82 9.98 -8.66
N GLU A 116 15.80 10.69 -9.14
CA GLU A 116 14.85 11.40 -8.29
C GLU A 116 14.02 10.42 -7.46
N TYR A 117 13.59 9.31 -8.06
CA TYR A 117 12.88 8.25 -7.37
C TYR A 117 13.75 7.63 -6.25
N TYR A 118 15.01 7.32 -6.53
CA TYR A 118 15.92 6.78 -5.51
C TYR A 118 16.20 7.77 -4.38
N LYS A 119 16.40 9.05 -4.70
CA LYS A 119 16.56 10.10 -3.68
C LYS A 119 15.32 10.21 -2.78
N LEU A 120 14.13 10.23 -3.37
CA LEU A 120 12.88 10.30 -2.61
C LEU A 120 12.72 9.06 -1.73
N ARG A 121 13.08 7.88 -2.24
CA ARG A 121 13.04 6.63 -1.47
C ARG A 121 13.98 6.66 -0.28
N GLU A 122 15.21 7.15 -0.45
CA GLU A 122 16.18 7.30 0.65
C GLU A 122 15.68 8.31 1.70
N GLU A 123 15.09 9.42 1.26
CA GLU A 123 14.51 10.41 2.15
C GLU A 123 13.36 9.82 2.97
N VAL A 124 12.45 9.06 2.36
CA VAL A 124 11.36 8.38 3.05
C VAL A 124 11.88 7.42 4.11
N VAL A 125 12.92 6.64 3.81
CA VAL A 125 13.54 5.73 4.79
C VAL A 125 14.17 6.51 5.95
N SER A 126 14.92 7.57 5.65
CA SER A 126 15.54 8.45 6.65
C SER A 126 14.49 9.08 7.58
N LEU A 127 13.40 9.60 7.01
CA LEU A 127 12.29 10.19 7.77
C LEU A 127 11.60 9.17 8.67
N ARG A 128 11.35 7.93 8.18
CA ARG A 128 10.79 6.87 9.02
C ARG A 128 11.67 6.55 10.22
N THR A 129 12.98 6.39 10.01
CA THR A 129 13.91 6.15 11.11
C THR A 129 13.96 7.32 12.09
N ARG A 130 13.85 8.56 11.61
CA ARG A 130 13.78 9.74 12.49
C ARG A 130 12.50 9.76 13.32
N VAL A 131 11.35 9.40 12.74
CA VAL A 131 10.08 9.30 13.45
C VAL A 131 10.13 8.22 14.52
N GLU A 132 10.68 7.03 14.21
CA GLU A 132 10.85 5.95 15.18
C GLU A 132 11.74 6.36 16.37
N ARG A 133 12.86 7.04 16.09
CA ARG A 133 13.74 7.59 17.15
C ARG A 133 13.05 8.67 17.96
N GLY A 134 12.26 9.52 17.32
CA GLY A 134 11.46 10.57 17.98
C GLY A 134 10.46 9.96 18.96
N ALA A 135 9.72 8.94 18.52
CA ALA A 135 8.76 8.23 19.37
C ALA A 135 9.42 7.54 20.57
N LEU A 136 10.60 6.93 20.37
CA LEU A 136 11.36 6.36 21.48
C LEU A 136 11.82 7.42 22.48
N MET A 137 12.33 8.55 21.99
CA MET A 137 12.78 9.65 22.84
C MET A 137 11.61 10.25 23.64
N GLU A 138 10.46 10.45 23.01
CA GLU A 138 9.24 10.93 23.66
C GLU A 138 8.81 9.99 24.80
N ALA A 139 8.84 8.68 24.57
CA ALA A 139 8.53 7.69 25.62
C ALA A 139 9.52 7.75 26.80
N LEU A 140 10.82 7.93 26.53
CA LEU A 140 11.84 8.05 27.58
C LEU A 140 11.67 9.34 28.39
N LEU A 141 11.45 10.47 27.72
CA LEU A 141 11.23 11.76 28.38
C LEU A 141 9.96 11.74 29.24
N THR A 142 8.89 11.12 28.75
CA THR A 142 7.65 10.96 29.52
C THR A 142 7.90 10.14 30.79
N ALA A 143 8.67 9.05 30.68
CA ALA A 143 9.03 8.24 31.86
C ALA A 143 9.92 9.01 32.85
N GLU A 144 10.88 9.81 32.37
CA GLU A 144 11.72 10.66 33.21
C GLU A 144 10.90 11.75 33.93
N GLU A 145 9.94 12.38 33.24
CA GLU A 145 9.05 13.38 33.84
C GLU A 145 8.18 12.77 34.96
N GLU A 146 7.68 11.56 34.76
CA GLU A 146 6.95 10.82 35.79
C GLU A 146 7.82 10.50 37.01
N GLU A 147 9.08 10.07 36.79
CA GLU A 147 10.04 9.81 37.86
C GLU A 147 10.37 11.10 38.64
N LEU A 148 10.68 12.20 37.94
CA LEU A 148 10.96 13.50 38.55
C LEU A 148 9.77 14.01 39.36
N SER A 149 8.54 13.88 38.85
CA SER A 149 7.32 14.22 39.58
C SER A 149 7.18 13.39 40.87
N SER A 150 7.60 12.12 40.85
CA SER A 150 7.60 11.28 42.05
C SER A 150 8.61 11.77 43.10
N VAL A 151 9.82 12.16 42.66
CA VAL A 151 10.88 12.69 43.53
C VAL A 151 10.46 14.02 44.14
N GLU A 152 9.86 14.91 43.34
CA GLU A 152 9.35 16.19 43.82
C GLU A 152 8.33 16.02 44.95
N LYS A 153 7.40 15.06 44.82
CA LYS A 153 6.43 14.73 45.89
C LYS A 153 7.11 14.27 47.17
N VAL A 154 8.19 13.48 47.07
CA VAL A 154 8.96 13.03 48.23
C VAL A 154 9.67 14.21 48.89
N CYS A 155 10.30 15.10 48.10
CA CYS A 155 10.95 16.30 48.62
C CYS A 155 9.95 17.24 49.31
N GLU A 156 8.77 17.45 48.73
CA GLU A 156 7.70 18.26 49.35
C GLU A 156 7.19 17.64 50.65
N THR A 157 7.14 16.31 50.74
CA THR A 157 6.79 15.62 51.99
C THR A 157 7.88 15.83 53.04
N ALA A 158 9.15 15.63 52.67
CA ALA A 158 10.28 15.84 53.58
C ALA A 158 10.39 17.29 54.08
N LYS A 159 10.10 18.28 53.23
CA LYS A 159 10.01 19.70 53.65
C LYS A 159 8.95 19.89 54.73
N LYS A 160 7.74 19.36 54.53
CA LYS A 160 6.65 19.44 55.52
C LYS A 160 7.02 18.74 56.83
N ASP A 161 7.64 17.58 56.76
CA ASP A 161 8.12 16.86 57.96
C ASP A 161 9.15 17.69 58.72
N MET A 162 10.07 18.37 58.02
CA MET A 162 11.06 19.24 58.62
C MET A 162 10.42 20.49 59.26
N GLU A 163 9.43 21.10 58.61
CA GLU A 163 8.64 22.20 59.19
C GLU A 163 7.91 21.77 60.49
N VAL A 164 7.37 20.55 60.53
CA VAL A 164 6.75 20.00 61.75
C VAL A 164 7.78 19.80 62.86
N LEU A 165 8.97 19.26 62.54
CA LEU A 165 10.06 19.11 63.50
C LEU A 165 10.52 20.47 64.06
N ASP A 166 10.69 21.48 63.21
CA ASP A 166 11.04 22.85 63.63
C ASP A 166 9.99 23.46 64.56
N LEU A 167 8.69 23.24 64.27
CA LEU A 167 7.60 23.67 65.15
C LEU A 167 7.61 22.93 66.49
N LEU A 168 7.83 21.61 66.49
CA LEU A 168 7.96 20.82 67.70
C LEU A 168 9.15 21.29 68.55
N GLN A 169 10.30 21.57 67.95
CA GLN A 169 11.47 22.09 68.64
C GLN A 169 11.19 23.45 69.29
N LYS A 170 10.59 24.40 68.55
CA LYS A 170 10.21 25.71 69.09
C LYS A 170 9.23 25.59 70.27
N ASN A 171 8.24 24.68 70.17
CA ASN A 171 7.31 24.42 71.26
C ASN A 171 8.01 23.80 72.47
N LEU A 172 8.98 22.90 72.26
CA LEU A 172 9.81 22.30 73.31
C LEU A 172 10.61 23.36 74.08
N GLU A 173 11.22 24.30 73.38
CA GLU A 173 12.00 25.41 73.95
C GLU A 173 11.13 26.43 74.70
N SER A 174 9.84 26.52 74.37
CA SER A 174 8.88 27.42 75.01
C SER A 174 8.24 26.86 76.29
N THR A 175 8.33 25.54 76.53
CA THR A 175 7.62 24.88 77.64
C THR A 175 8.59 24.52 78.77
N ASP A 176 8.47 25.18 79.93
CA ASP A 176 9.41 25.01 81.05
C ASP A 176 9.45 23.58 81.63
N SER A 177 8.33 22.84 81.58
CA SER A 177 8.28 21.43 82.01
C SER A 177 9.14 20.50 81.15
N VAL A 178 9.30 20.80 79.87
CA VAL A 178 10.07 19.96 78.95
C VAL A 178 11.56 20.25 79.07
N LYS A 179 11.95 21.50 79.37
CA LYS A 179 13.35 21.82 79.75
C LYS A 179 13.80 21.03 80.98
N THR A 180 12.91 20.84 81.96
CA THR A 180 13.20 20.03 83.15
C THR A 180 13.45 18.57 82.76
N VAL A 181 12.56 17.97 81.97
CA VAL A 181 12.73 16.59 81.47
C VAL A 181 13.99 16.45 80.61
N LEU A 182 14.27 17.41 79.72
CA LEU A 182 15.45 17.38 78.86
C LEU A 182 16.75 17.51 79.66
N SER A 183 16.74 18.31 80.73
CA SER A 183 17.86 18.43 81.68
C SER A 183 18.06 17.15 82.52
N GLU A 184 16.97 16.48 82.93
CA GLU A 184 17.02 15.20 83.63
C GLU A 184 17.50 14.07 82.72
N VAL A 185 17.07 14.05 81.46
CA VAL A 185 17.54 13.08 80.46
C VAL A 185 19.01 13.32 80.12
N HIS A 186 19.44 14.57 79.93
CA HIS A 186 20.86 14.89 79.76
C HIS A 186 21.70 14.49 80.98
N PHE A 187 21.17 14.73 82.19
CA PHE A 187 21.81 14.31 83.43
C PHE A 187 21.91 12.78 83.52
N LEU A 188 20.85 12.05 83.17
CA LEU A 188 20.83 10.59 83.09
C LEU A 188 21.84 10.07 82.05
N CYS A 189 21.83 10.59 80.82
CA CYS A 189 22.79 10.21 79.79
C CYS A 189 24.24 10.49 80.20
N ALA A 190 24.51 11.59 80.92
CA ALA A 190 25.83 11.91 81.45
C ALA A 190 26.24 11.03 82.65
N SER A 191 25.27 10.46 83.38
CA SER A 191 25.50 9.57 84.53
C SER A 191 25.48 8.07 84.17
N VAL A 192 24.97 7.67 83.01
CA VAL A 192 25.03 6.29 82.48
C VAL A 192 26.47 5.72 82.45
N PRO A 193 27.52 6.47 82.05
CA PRO A 193 28.91 5.98 82.15
C PRO A 193 29.38 5.70 83.58
N PHE A 194 28.79 6.36 84.58
CA PHE A 194 29.13 6.17 86.00
C PHE A 194 28.33 5.02 86.64
N ILE A 195 27.09 4.81 86.24
CA ILE A 195 26.25 3.69 86.72
C ILE A 195 26.79 2.34 86.20
N ASN A 196 27.29 2.29 84.96
CA ASN A 196 27.93 1.09 84.41
C ASN A 196 29.26 0.73 85.11
N LYS A 197 29.90 1.68 85.80
CA LYS A 197 31.09 1.40 86.64
C LYS A 197 30.74 0.86 88.02
N ASN A 198 29.59 1.21 88.58
CA ASN A 198 29.19 0.75 89.91
C ASN A 198 28.60 -0.67 89.92
N ASN A 199 28.00 -1.14 88.83
CA ASN A 199 27.53 -2.54 88.74
C ASN A 199 28.63 -3.59 88.55
N GLN A 200 29.90 -3.19 88.43
CA GLN A 200 31.04 -4.13 88.49
C GLN A 200 31.65 -4.30 89.90
N ASN A 201 31.21 -3.54 90.91
CA ASN A 201 31.88 -3.50 92.21
C ASN A 201 31.12 -4.14 93.38
N ASP A 202 29.93 -4.72 93.20
CA ASP A 202 29.19 -5.44 94.25
C ASP A 202 29.16 -6.97 94.06
N ILE A 203 30.27 -7.54 93.59
CA ILE A 203 30.54 -8.98 93.71
C ILE A 203 31.93 -9.14 94.35
N PHE A 204 32.16 -8.65 95.57
CA PHE A 204 33.14 -9.22 96.54
C PHE A 204 33.06 -8.48 97.90
N GLY A 205 32.62 -9.19 98.94
CA GLY A 205 32.75 -8.84 100.37
C GLY A 205 31.47 -9.24 101.14
N GLU A 206 31.44 -10.20 102.05
CA GLU A 206 32.46 -10.94 102.84
C GLU A 206 32.32 -12.46 102.68
#